data_AF-A0A1U7WYS6-F1
#
_entry.id   AF-A0A1U7WYS6-F1
#
_cell.length_a   1.000
_cell.length_b   1.000
_cell.length_c   1.000
_cell.angle_alpha   90.00
_cell.angle_beta   90.00
_cell.angle_gamma   90.00
#
_symmetry.space_group_name_H-M   'P 1'
#
loop_
_entity.id
_entity.type
_entity.pdbx_description
1 polymer ?
#
loop_
_entity_poly.entity_id
_entity_poly.type
_entity_poly.pdbx_seq_one_letter_code
_entity_poly.pdbx_strand_id
1 'polypeptide(L)'
;MSFRGHDEGEASTKRGNFVELLQWYANRDDEVKKVVLQSAPQNNMMIAPNIQNEIVNACAKEIMKAIVEDLNGEYFGILVDESKDVSHKEQMALVLRYVNKEGKLIERFLSIVHVKKITSSSLQKAICDLLLEHSLSPSQIRGQGYDGASNMQGEINGLKTLILKDNPSAYCIHCFAHQLQLTLVAVAKKHCDVDQFFDIVANVLNIVVSSFKRRDMLREDQAK
;
A
#
# COMPACT_ATOMS: atom_id res chain seq x y z
N MET A 1 0.68 -3.47 -10.98
CA MET A 1 0.07 -3.12 -12.29
C MET A 1 0.01 -1.60 -12.37
N SER A 2 0.61 -0.98 -13.38
CA SER A 2 0.67 0.48 -13.46
C SER A 2 -0.56 1.03 -14.18
N PHE A 3 -1.18 2.06 -13.59
CA PHE A 3 -2.28 2.78 -14.24
C PHE A 3 -1.81 3.41 -15.56
N ARG A 4 -0.57 3.92 -15.54
CA ARG A 4 0.14 4.49 -16.69
C ARG A 4 1.23 3.60 -17.25
N GLY A 5 1.43 3.68 -18.56
CA GLY A 5 2.58 3.08 -19.24
C GLY A 5 3.83 3.91 -19.00
N HIS A 6 5.00 3.27 -19.12
CA HIS A 6 6.24 4.04 -19.28
C HIS A 6 6.27 4.77 -20.63
N ASP A 7 5.67 4.13 -21.64
CA ASP A 7 5.37 4.69 -22.96
C ASP A 7 3.90 4.39 -23.30
N GLU A 8 3.10 5.44 -23.43
CA GLU A 8 1.67 5.38 -23.78
C GLU A 8 1.41 5.65 -25.28
N GLY A 9 2.48 5.77 -26.07
CA GLY A 9 2.42 5.92 -27.52
C GLY A 9 1.77 4.73 -28.23
N GLU A 10 1.30 4.93 -29.45
CA GLU A 10 0.51 3.91 -30.16
C GLU A 10 1.29 2.65 -30.52
N ALA A 11 2.59 2.81 -30.79
CA ALA A 11 3.48 1.70 -31.11
C ALA A 11 3.88 0.89 -29.86
N SER A 12 3.57 1.38 -28.65
CA SER A 12 3.88 0.69 -27.42
C SER A 12 2.91 -0.48 -27.20
N THR A 13 3.46 -1.64 -26.85
CA THR A 13 2.69 -2.82 -26.45
C THR A 13 2.27 -2.80 -24.98
N LYS A 14 2.68 -1.76 -24.22
CA LYS A 14 2.47 -1.63 -22.77
C LYS A 14 2.09 -0.20 -22.41
N ARG A 15 0.95 0.27 -22.93
CA ARG A 15 0.48 1.66 -22.80
C ARG A 15 -0.10 2.01 -21.42
N GLY A 16 -0.10 1.06 -20.49
CA GLY A 16 -0.68 1.21 -19.17
C GLY A 16 -2.15 0.84 -19.12
N ASN A 17 -2.61 0.45 -17.92
CA ASN A 17 -3.95 -0.11 -17.76
C ASN A 17 -5.07 0.85 -18.17
N PHE A 18 -4.91 2.16 -17.96
CA PHE A 18 -5.94 3.13 -18.30
C PHE A 18 -6.16 3.23 -19.82
N VAL A 19 -5.09 3.39 -20.59
CA VAL A 19 -5.17 3.53 -22.05
C VAL A 19 -5.70 2.25 -22.69
N GLU A 20 -5.26 1.08 -22.21
CA GLU A 20 -5.79 -0.21 -22.67
C GLU A 20 -7.28 -0.38 -22.36
N LEU A 21 -7.71 0.01 -21.16
CA LEU A 21 -9.13 -0.03 -20.77
C LEU A 21 -9.97 0.96 -21.60
N LEU A 22 -9.47 2.17 -21.83
CA LEU A 22 -10.12 3.18 -22.64
C LEU A 22 -10.27 2.71 -24.09
N GLN A 23 -9.24 2.11 -24.67
CA GLN A 23 -9.28 1.51 -26.01
C GLN A 23 -10.29 0.35 -26.06
N TRP A 24 -10.28 -0.53 -25.05
CA TRP A 24 -11.22 -1.64 -24.94
C TRP A 24 -12.67 -1.17 -24.86
N TYR A 25 -12.93 -0.06 -24.18
CA TYR A 25 -14.26 0.55 -24.03
C TYR A 25 -14.69 1.26 -25.32
N ALA A 26 -13.80 2.04 -25.93
CA ALA A 26 -14.03 2.68 -27.23
C ALA A 26 -14.35 1.66 -28.34
N ASN A 27 -13.80 0.44 -28.27
CA ASN A 27 -14.13 -0.62 -29.22
C ASN A 27 -15.54 -1.20 -29.07
N ARG A 28 -16.27 -0.86 -27.99
CA ARG A 28 -17.63 -1.36 -27.69
C ARG A 28 -18.71 -0.29 -27.80
N ASP A 29 -18.33 0.97 -27.65
CA ASP A 29 -19.25 2.10 -27.67
C ASP A 29 -18.82 3.07 -28.77
N ASP A 30 -19.62 3.12 -29.85
CA ASP A 30 -19.35 3.94 -31.02
C ASP A 30 -19.41 5.44 -30.71
N GLU A 31 -20.17 5.88 -29.71
CA GLU A 31 -20.22 7.28 -29.32
C GLU A 31 -18.95 7.69 -28.56
N VAL A 32 -18.48 6.82 -27.66
CA VAL A 32 -17.21 7.02 -26.96
C VAL A 32 -16.05 6.98 -27.95
N LYS A 33 -16.07 6.03 -28.90
CA LYS A 33 -15.03 5.88 -29.93
C LYS A 33 -14.78 7.16 -30.71
N LYS A 34 -15.82 7.96 -30.95
CA LYS A 34 -15.73 9.22 -31.71
C LYS A 34 -15.02 10.35 -30.96
N VAL A 35 -14.90 10.26 -29.63
CA VAL A 35 -14.47 11.39 -28.79
C VAL A 35 -13.23 11.12 -27.94
N VAL A 36 -12.63 9.94 -28.04
CA VAL A 36 -11.42 9.55 -27.29
C VAL A 36 -10.29 9.11 -28.21
N LEU A 37 -9.06 9.06 -27.68
CA LEU A 37 -7.87 8.58 -28.40
C LEU A 37 -7.73 9.29 -29.77
N GLN A 38 -7.41 8.57 -30.85
CA GLN A 38 -7.16 9.14 -32.17
C GLN A 38 -8.37 9.79 -32.83
N SER A 39 -9.58 9.44 -32.40
CA SER A 39 -10.79 10.05 -32.93
C SER A 39 -11.10 11.40 -32.28
N ALA A 40 -10.48 11.70 -31.13
CA ALA A 40 -10.71 12.93 -30.42
C ALA A 40 -10.17 14.14 -31.21
N PRO A 41 -10.86 15.30 -31.15
CA PRO A 41 -10.36 16.51 -31.78
C PRO A 41 -9.09 17.00 -31.06
N GLN A 42 -8.02 17.18 -31.83
CA GLN A 42 -6.74 17.71 -31.35
C GLN A 42 -6.17 16.90 -30.17
N ASN A 43 -5.86 17.54 -29.04
CA ASN A 43 -5.21 16.94 -27.88
C ASN A 43 -6.19 16.40 -26.83
N ASN A 44 -7.50 16.43 -27.08
CA ASN A 44 -8.53 16.01 -26.12
C ASN A 44 -8.72 14.49 -26.06
N MET A 45 -7.63 13.73 -26.16
CA MET A 45 -7.63 12.27 -26.27
C MET A 45 -8.03 11.54 -24.97
N MET A 46 -8.32 12.26 -23.89
CA MET A 46 -8.54 11.77 -22.51
C MET A 46 -7.37 11.04 -21.83
N ILE A 47 -6.21 10.96 -22.49
CA ILE A 47 -5.01 10.28 -21.95
C ILE A 47 -4.03 11.22 -21.26
N ALA A 48 -4.32 12.52 -21.18
CA ALA A 48 -3.40 13.47 -20.54
C ALA A 48 -3.22 13.13 -19.04
N PRO A 49 -2.00 13.24 -18.47
CA PRO A 49 -1.74 12.88 -17.08
C PRO A 49 -2.64 13.56 -16.05
N ASN A 50 -3.03 14.82 -16.28
CA ASN A 50 -3.97 15.54 -15.41
C ASN A 50 -5.38 14.91 -15.46
N ILE A 51 -5.91 14.63 -16.65
CA ILE A 51 -7.24 14.00 -16.82
C ILE A 51 -7.26 12.63 -16.14
N GLN A 52 -6.23 11.82 -16.39
CA GLN A 52 -6.06 10.52 -15.75
C GLN A 52 -6.04 10.63 -14.21
N ASN A 53 -5.34 11.63 -13.65
CA ASN A 53 -5.33 11.87 -12.20
C ASN A 53 -6.71 12.27 -11.66
N GLU A 54 -7.45 13.12 -12.39
CA GLU A 54 -8.80 13.53 -12.02
C GLU A 54 -9.75 12.34 -11.96
N ILE A 55 -9.70 11.46 -12.96
CA ILE A 55 -10.49 10.21 -12.99
C ILE A 55 -10.12 9.33 -11.79
N VAL A 56 -8.82 9.10 -11.55
CA VAL A 56 -8.36 8.31 -10.38
C VAL A 56 -8.88 8.89 -9.08
N ASN A 57 -8.80 10.21 -8.91
CA ASN A 57 -9.27 10.89 -7.71
C ASN A 57 -10.80 10.80 -7.55
N ALA A 58 -11.55 10.90 -8.64
CA ALA A 58 -13.01 10.72 -8.62
C ALA A 58 -13.38 9.28 -8.23
N CYS A 59 -12.75 8.27 -8.85
CA CYS A 59 -12.95 6.88 -8.48
C CYS A 59 -12.57 6.61 -7.02
N ALA A 60 -11.46 7.15 -6.54
CA ALA A 60 -11.02 7.01 -5.15
C ALA A 60 -12.07 7.59 -4.19
N LYS A 61 -12.63 8.78 -4.48
CA LYS A 61 -13.69 9.39 -3.66
C LYS A 61 -14.95 8.52 -3.60
N GLU A 62 -15.41 7.99 -4.73
CA GLU A 62 -16.59 7.13 -4.77
C GLU A 62 -16.37 5.79 -4.06
N ILE A 63 -15.19 5.18 -4.22
CA ILE A 63 -14.82 3.96 -3.49
C ILE A 63 -14.79 4.23 -1.99
N MET A 64 -14.17 5.33 -1.57
CA MET A 64 -14.10 5.73 -0.16
C MET A 64 -15.48 5.96 0.43
N LYS A 65 -16.35 6.64 -0.30
CA LYS A 65 -17.75 6.83 0.09
C LYS A 65 -18.46 5.48 0.26
N ALA A 66 -18.32 4.57 -0.70
CA ALA A 66 -18.91 3.23 -0.60
C ALA A 66 -18.39 2.43 0.60
N ILE A 67 -17.10 2.53 0.93
CA ILE A 67 -16.51 1.90 2.13
C ILE A 67 -17.15 2.46 3.40
N VAL A 68 -17.24 3.79 3.52
CA VAL A 68 -17.82 4.46 4.71
C VAL A 68 -19.32 4.14 4.84
N GLU A 69 -20.05 4.08 3.73
CA GLU A 69 -21.48 3.70 3.72
C GLU A 69 -21.70 2.23 4.12
N ASP A 70 -20.83 1.32 3.68
CA ASP A 70 -20.86 -0.10 4.05
C ASP A 70 -20.50 -0.33 5.53
N LEU A 71 -19.55 0.46 6.06
CA LEU A 71 -19.23 0.50 7.49
C LEU A 71 -20.41 1.03 8.33
N ASN A 72 -21.19 1.97 7.80
CA ASN A 72 -22.42 2.46 8.42
C ASN A 72 -22.24 3.07 9.82
N GLY A 73 -21.08 3.69 10.09
CA GLY A 73 -20.79 4.29 11.39
C GLY A 73 -20.62 3.28 12.54
N GLU A 74 -20.53 1.99 12.23
CA GLU A 74 -20.21 0.95 13.21
C GLU A 74 -18.73 0.99 13.62
N TYR A 75 -18.39 0.14 14.59
CA TYR A 75 -17.02 -0.02 15.04
C TYR A 75 -16.15 -0.75 14.02
N PHE A 76 -14.85 -0.44 14.03
CA PHE A 76 -13.88 -1.05 13.13
C PHE A 76 -12.55 -1.34 13.82
N GLY A 77 -11.80 -2.28 13.27
CA GLY A 77 -10.38 -2.46 13.53
C GLY A 77 -9.53 -1.76 12.48
N ILE A 78 -8.31 -1.41 12.85
CA ILE A 78 -7.30 -0.91 11.93
C ILE A 78 -6.17 -1.93 11.80
N LEU A 79 -5.70 -2.14 10.58
CA LEU A 79 -4.44 -2.83 10.29
C LEU A 79 -3.49 -1.81 9.69
N VAL A 80 -2.31 -1.69 10.28
CA VAL A 80 -1.30 -0.72 9.85
C VAL A 80 0.01 -1.43 9.59
N ASP A 81 0.58 -1.17 8.43
CA ASP A 81 1.87 -1.71 8.02
C ASP A 81 2.77 -0.59 7.48
N GLU A 82 4.06 -0.74 7.69
CA GLU A 82 5.08 0.23 7.31
C GLU A 82 6.03 -0.35 6.28
N SER A 83 6.33 0.44 5.26
CA SER A 83 7.31 0.05 4.25
C SER A 83 8.07 1.27 3.71
N LYS A 84 9.24 1.02 3.13
CA LYS A 84 10.01 2.00 2.37
C LYS A 84 9.65 1.92 0.90
N ASP A 85 9.49 3.08 0.26
CA ASP A 85 9.37 3.15 -1.20
C ASP A 85 10.75 3.13 -1.90
N VAL A 86 10.73 3.13 -3.23
CA VAL A 86 11.94 3.11 -4.09
C VAL A 86 12.82 4.36 -3.94
N SER A 87 12.28 5.45 -3.37
CA SER A 87 13.00 6.67 -3.03
C SER A 87 13.48 6.69 -1.58
N HIS A 88 13.41 5.53 -0.89
CA HIS A 88 13.75 5.36 0.53
C HIS A 88 12.91 6.23 1.48
N LYS A 89 11.68 6.59 1.07
CA LYS A 89 10.74 7.29 1.93
C LYS A 89 9.82 6.31 2.62
N GLU A 90 9.55 6.57 3.89
CA GLU A 90 8.68 5.75 4.72
C GLU A 90 7.21 6.00 4.34
N GLN A 91 6.45 4.92 4.24
CA GLN A 91 5.06 4.87 3.85
C GLN A 91 4.30 4.03 4.86
N MET A 92 3.11 4.47 5.24
CA MET A 92 2.21 3.77 6.14
C MET A 92 0.95 3.39 5.38
N ALA A 93 0.67 2.09 5.27
CA ALA A 93 -0.59 1.59 4.73
C ALA A 93 -1.62 1.45 5.85
N LEU A 94 -2.84 1.93 5.63
CA LEU A 94 -3.95 1.76 6.56
C LEU A 94 -5.08 0.96 5.89
N VAL A 95 -5.52 -0.10 6.56
CA VAL A 95 -6.65 -0.94 6.17
C VAL A 95 -7.67 -0.94 7.29
N LEU A 96 -8.95 -0.81 6.94
CA LEU A 96 -10.07 -0.99 7.86
C LEU A 96 -10.53 -2.45 7.82
N ARG A 97 -10.86 -2.98 9.00
CA ARG A 97 -11.47 -4.30 9.16
C ARG A 97 -12.74 -4.17 9.98
N TYR A 98 -13.90 -4.48 9.41
CA TYR A 98 -15.19 -4.28 10.06
C TYR A 98 -16.18 -5.37 9.67
N VAL A 99 -17.32 -5.42 10.36
CA VAL A 99 -18.44 -6.30 10.01
C VAL A 99 -19.51 -5.43 9.37
N ASN A 100 -19.93 -5.75 8.15
CA ASN A 100 -20.95 -4.98 7.45
C ASN A 100 -22.37 -5.36 7.93
N LYS A 101 -23.38 -4.69 7.37
CA LYS A 101 -24.81 -4.93 7.70
C LYS A 101 -25.28 -6.36 7.47
N GLU A 102 -24.60 -7.12 6.61
CA GLU A 102 -24.90 -8.52 6.33
C GLU A 102 -24.23 -9.49 7.33
N GLY A 103 -23.52 -8.96 8.33
CA GLY A 103 -22.76 -9.76 9.28
C GLY A 103 -21.46 -10.33 8.69
N LYS A 104 -21.00 -9.85 7.53
CA LYS A 104 -19.78 -10.34 6.88
C LYS A 104 -18.58 -9.53 7.35
N LEU A 105 -17.48 -10.23 7.59
CA LEU A 105 -16.19 -9.61 7.85
C LEU A 105 -15.63 -9.03 6.54
N ILE A 106 -15.36 -7.74 6.55
CA ILE A 106 -14.88 -6.96 5.43
C ILE A 106 -13.53 -6.34 5.77
N GLU A 107 -12.59 -6.41 4.84
CA GLU A 107 -11.32 -5.70 4.87
C GLU A 107 -11.25 -4.74 3.67
N ARG A 108 -10.94 -3.47 3.93
CA ARG A 108 -10.87 -2.42 2.91
C ARG A 108 -9.63 -1.57 3.11
N PHE A 109 -8.80 -1.53 2.07
CA PHE A 109 -7.69 -0.61 2.00
C PHE A 109 -8.21 0.83 1.98
N LEU A 110 -7.64 1.67 2.86
CA LEU A 110 -8.04 3.07 2.98
C LEU A 110 -7.07 3.96 2.19
N SER A 111 -5.79 3.94 2.56
CA SER A 111 -4.79 4.79 1.93
C SER A 111 -3.36 4.34 2.27
N ILE A 112 -2.41 4.84 1.47
CA ILE A 112 -0.98 4.86 1.80
C ILE A 112 -0.62 6.31 2.08
N VAL A 113 -0.08 6.56 3.27
CA VAL A 113 0.33 7.88 3.73
C VAL A 113 1.84 7.94 3.82
N HIS A 114 2.42 8.95 3.18
CA HIS A 114 3.84 9.24 3.38
C HIS A 114 4.05 9.87 4.76
N VAL A 115 4.84 9.21 5.60
CA VAL A 115 5.14 9.69 6.95
C VAL A 115 6.61 10.08 7.02
N LYS A 116 6.90 11.37 7.27
CA LYS A 116 8.28 11.89 7.33
C LYS A 116 9.11 11.28 8.46
N LYS A 117 8.46 10.85 9.53
CA LYS A 117 9.07 10.25 10.72
C LYS A 117 8.23 9.05 11.13
N ILE A 118 8.88 7.96 11.52
CA ILE A 118 8.23 6.72 11.95
C ILE A 118 8.09 6.66 13.48
N THR A 119 8.01 7.81 14.13
CA THR A 119 7.75 7.81 15.57
C THR A 119 6.30 7.44 15.82
N SER A 120 6.02 6.71 16.89
CA SER A 120 4.66 6.27 17.22
C SER A 120 3.64 7.41 17.28
N SER A 121 4.06 8.60 17.73
CA SER A 121 3.19 9.79 17.77
C SER A 121 2.89 10.38 16.38
N SER A 122 3.85 10.33 15.45
CA SER A 122 3.60 10.78 14.07
C SER A 122 2.71 9.81 13.31
N LEU A 123 2.84 8.51 13.57
CA LEU A 123 1.96 7.47 13.02
C LEU A 123 0.54 7.62 13.57
N GLN A 124 0.39 7.76 14.89
CA GLN A 124 -0.90 7.99 15.53
C GLN A 124 -1.59 9.22 14.93
N LYS A 125 -0.86 10.33 14.81
CA LYS A 125 -1.40 11.55 14.21
C LYS A 125 -1.83 11.32 12.76
N ALA A 126 -1.00 10.67 11.94
CA ALA A 126 -1.34 10.38 10.55
C ALA A 126 -2.59 9.50 10.42
N ILE A 127 -2.76 8.51 11.31
CA ILE A 127 -3.96 7.67 11.36
C ILE A 127 -5.18 8.52 11.74
N CYS A 128 -5.10 9.32 12.80
CA CYS A 128 -6.21 10.17 13.24
C CYS A 128 -6.62 11.18 12.17
N ASP A 129 -5.65 11.88 11.56
CA ASP A 129 -5.91 12.87 10.51
C ASP A 129 -6.60 12.21 9.30
N LEU A 130 -6.13 11.03 8.87
CA LEU A 130 -6.71 10.29 7.75
C LEU A 130 -8.13 9.77 8.05
N LEU A 131 -8.38 9.27 9.27
CA LEU A 131 -9.71 8.84 9.67
C LEU A 131 -10.69 10.02 9.68
N LEU A 132 -10.27 11.17 10.23
CA LEU A 132 -11.08 12.38 10.29
C LEU A 132 -11.38 12.95 8.90
N GLU A 133 -10.46 12.87 7.95
CA GLU A 133 -10.69 13.26 6.55
C GLU A 133 -11.89 12.51 5.94
N HIS A 134 -12.07 11.25 6.34
CA HIS A 134 -13.18 10.40 5.88
C HIS A 134 -14.36 10.35 6.86
N SER A 135 -14.43 11.30 7.80
CA SER A 135 -15.49 11.39 8.82
C SER A 135 -15.61 10.14 9.71
N LEU A 136 -14.50 9.42 9.90
CA LEU A 136 -14.40 8.29 10.81
C LEU A 136 -13.78 8.72 12.14
N SER A 137 -14.38 8.31 13.26
CA SER A 137 -13.87 8.68 14.57
C SER A 137 -12.83 7.66 15.06
N PRO A 138 -11.63 8.09 15.52
CA PRO A 138 -10.69 7.20 16.20
C PRO A 138 -11.27 6.52 17.46
N SER A 139 -12.31 7.10 18.07
CA SER A 139 -13.02 6.51 19.21
C SER A 139 -13.82 5.24 18.85
N GLN A 140 -14.11 5.03 17.56
CA GLN A 140 -14.80 3.85 17.04
C GLN A 140 -13.86 2.66 16.80
N ILE A 141 -12.55 2.85 17.00
CA ILE A 141 -11.58 1.76 16.87
C ILE A 141 -11.83 0.72 17.98
N ARG A 142 -11.89 -0.56 17.61
CA ARG A 142 -12.01 -1.70 18.55
C ARG A 142 -10.92 -2.74 18.38
N GLY A 143 -10.20 -2.71 17.26
CA GLY A 143 -9.08 -3.60 16.99
C GLY A 143 -7.89 -2.83 16.42
N GLN A 144 -6.70 -3.29 16.77
CA GLN A 144 -5.43 -2.80 16.24
C GLN A 144 -4.61 -4.00 15.77
N GLY A 145 -4.07 -3.96 14.55
CA GLY A 145 -3.23 -5.01 14.00
C GLY A 145 -1.94 -4.44 13.42
N TYR A 146 -0.79 -4.77 14.03
CA TYR A 146 0.53 -4.25 13.65
C TYR A 146 1.59 -5.35 13.63
N ASP A 147 2.72 -5.07 12.97
CA ASP A 147 3.94 -5.87 13.08
C ASP A 147 4.60 -5.75 14.47
N GLY A 148 5.73 -6.42 14.65
CA GLY A 148 6.47 -6.46 15.92
C GLY A 148 7.41 -5.30 16.16
N ALA A 149 7.39 -4.26 15.31
CA ALA A 149 8.33 -3.15 15.44
C ALA A 149 8.11 -2.40 16.76
N SER A 150 9.18 -1.89 17.35
CA SER A 150 9.14 -1.19 18.64
C SER A 150 8.24 0.05 18.61
N ASN A 151 8.22 0.78 17.48
CA ASN A 151 7.34 1.93 17.29
C ASN A 151 5.86 1.52 17.18
N MET A 152 5.57 0.27 16.83
CA MET A 152 4.22 -0.23 16.68
C MET A 152 3.70 -0.88 17.98
N GLN A 153 4.44 -1.86 18.51
CA GLN A 153 4.04 -2.70 19.65
C GLN A 153 4.66 -2.31 20.99
N GLY A 154 5.53 -1.29 21.03
CA GLY A 154 6.24 -0.89 22.25
C GLY A 154 5.32 -0.53 23.41
N GLU A 155 5.64 -0.99 24.62
CA GLU A 155 4.76 -0.86 25.78
C GLU A 155 4.62 0.57 26.32
N ILE A 156 5.67 1.39 26.21
CA ILE A 156 5.70 2.74 26.81
C ILE A 156 5.23 3.79 25.81
N ASN A 157 5.82 3.75 24.61
CA ASN A 157 5.64 4.75 23.55
C ASN A 157 5.32 4.12 22.20
N GLY A 158 4.87 2.86 22.12
CA GLY A 158 4.44 2.27 20.85
C GLY A 158 3.06 2.79 20.43
N LEU A 159 2.75 2.70 19.13
CA LEU A 159 1.48 3.11 18.54
C LEU A 159 0.29 2.43 19.23
N LYS A 160 0.43 1.12 19.51
CA LYS A 160 -0.51 0.33 20.33
C LYS A 160 -0.85 1.05 21.64
N THR A 161 0.16 1.43 22.40
CA THR A 161 -0.01 2.05 23.72
C THR A 161 -0.65 3.42 23.60
N LEU A 162 -0.28 4.21 22.60
CA LEU A 162 -0.85 5.54 22.40
C LEU A 162 -2.34 5.46 22.06
N ILE A 163 -2.73 4.60 21.11
CA ILE A 163 -4.15 4.42 20.76
C ILE A 163 -4.94 3.79 21.90
N LEU A 164 -4.36 2.85 22.67
CA LEU A 164 -5.02 2.29 23.86
C LEU A 164 -5.26 3.32 24.96
N LYS A 165 -4.35 4.30 25.13
CA LYS A 165 -4.54 5.38 26.11
C LYS A 165 -5.75 6.26 25.75
N ASP A 166 -5.92 6.55 24.46
CA ASP A 166 -7.02 7.40 23.98
C ASP A 166 -8.33 6.61 23.84
N ASN A 167 -8.24 5.31 23.55
CA ASN A 167 -9.37 4.41 23.36
C ASN A 167 -9.08 3.02 24.00
N PRO A 168 -9.46 2.83 25.28
CA PRO A 168 -9.19 1.59 26.01
C PRO A 168 -9.83 0.33 25.42
N SER A 169 -10.81 0.48 24.52
CA SER A 169 -11.49 -0.64 23.86
C SER A 169 -10.82 -1.08 22.56
N ALA A 170 -9.74 -0.41 22.13
CA ALA A 170 -9.02 -0.73 20.90
C ALA A 170 -7.99 -1.86 21.14
N TYR A 171 -8.42 -3.11 21.25
CA TYR A 171 -7.51 -4.21 21.56
C TYR A 171 -6.50 -4.47 20.44
N CYS A 172 -5.24 -4.70 20.82
CA CYS A 172 -4.17 -4.91 19.86
C CYS A 172 -3.80 -6.38 19.70
N ILE A 173 -3.73 -6.83 18.45
CA ILE A 173 -3.30 -8.15 18.02
C ILE A 173 -1.99 -7.99 17.26
N HIS A 174 -0.99 -8.76 17.66
CA HIS A 174 0.30 -8.79 16.97
C HIS A 174 0.21 -9.63 15.68
N CYS A 175 0.88 -9.19 14.62
CA CYS A 175 0.83 -9.85 13.32
C CYS A 175 1.36 -11.29 13.39
N PHE A 176 0.47 -12.27 13.21
CA PHE A 176 0.82 -13.69 13.20
C PHE A 176 1.81 -14.06 12.10
N ALA A 177 1.71 -13.45 10.92
CA ALA A 177 2.66 -13.70 9.83
C ALA A 177 4.08 -13.30 10.22
N HIS A 178 4.22 -12.15 10.89
CA HIS A 178 5.51 -11.70 11.40
C HIS A 178 6.03 -12.62 12.52
N GLN A 179 5.17 -13.06 13.44
CA GLN A 179 5.54 -14.02 14.49
C GLN A 179 6.02 -15.36 13.92
N LEU A 180 5.30 -15.89 12.93
CA LEU A 180 5.67 -17.13 12.26
C LEU A 180 7.02 -16.97 11.56
N GLN A 181 7.22 -15.87 10.83
CA GLN A 181 8.48 -15.58 10.16
C GLN A 181 9.65 -15.50 11.16
N LEU A 182 9.48 -14.78 12.27
CA LEU A 182 10.50 -14.68 13.32
C LEU A 182 10.84 -16.06 13.92
N THR A 183 9.82 -16.89 14.14
CA THR A 183 10.00 -18.27 14.65
C THR A 183 10.79 -19.13 13.66
N LEU A 184 10.41 -19.09 12.37
CA LEU A 184 11.10 -19.83 11.31
C LEU A 184 12.57 -19.41 11.20
N VAL A 185 12.85 -18.10 11.19
CA VAL A 185 14.22 -17.58 11.14
C VAL A 185 15.02 -18.02 12.38
N ALA A 186 14.43 -17.96 13.57
CA ALA A 186 15.10 -18.36 14.80
C ALA A 186 15.45 -19.86 14.81
N VAL A 187 14.56 -20.72 14.31
CA VAL A 187 14.80 -22.17 14.20
C VAL A 187 15.83 -22.47 13.12
N ALA A 188 15.73 -21.83 11.95
CA ALA A 188 16.67 -22.03 10.84
C ALA A 188 18.12 -21.71 11.24
N LYS A 189 18.33 -20.62 11.99
CA LYS A 189 19.66 -20.23 12.52
C LYS A 189 20.25 -21.21 13.53
N LYS A 190 19.47 -22.16 14.05
CA LYS A 190 19.98 -23.23 14.91
C LYS A 190 20.54 -24.41 14.12
N HIS A 191 20.31 -24.46 12.80
CA HIS A 191 20.85 -25.50 11.93
C HIS A 191 22.09 -24.98 11.19
N CYS A 192 23.27 -25.55 11.49
CA CYS A 192 24.56 -25.05 10.99
C CYS A 192 24.61 -24.91 9.47
N ASP A 193 24.11 -25.89 8.73
CA ASP A 193 24.18 -25.87 7.26
C ASP A 193 23.31 -24.78 6.65
N VAL A 194 22.16 -24.49 7.28
CA VAL A 194 21.22 -23.47 6.81
C VAL A 194 21.76 -22.08 7.14
N ASP A 195 22.28 -21.90 8.36
CA ASP A 195 22.93 -20.66 8.78
C ASP A 195 24.13 -20.34 7.88
N GLN A 196 25.01 -21.33 7.64
CA GLN A 196 26.16 -21.19 6.75
C GLN A 196 25.75 -20.87 5.32
N PHE A 197 24.70 -21.51 4.80
CA PHE A 197 24.17 -21.19 3.47
C PHE A 197 23.74 -19.73 3.37
N PHE A 198 22.94 -19.24 4.33
CA PHE A 198 22.48 -17.85 4.33
C PHE A 198 23.61 -16.84 4.54
N ASP A 199 24.63 -17.18 5.34
CA ASP A 199 25.83 -16.35 5.50
C ASP A 199 26.61 -16.20 4.20
N ILE A 200 26.79 -17.30 3.44
CA ILE A 200 27.45 -17.24 2.12
C ILE A 200 26.65 -16.36 1.16
N VAL A 201 25.32 -16.55 1.11
CA VAL A 201 24.44 -15.73 0.26
C VAL A 201 24.52 -14.25 0.65
N ALA A 202 24.47 -13.93 1.95
CA ALA A 202 24.59 -12.56 2.43
C ALA A 202 25.94 -11.93 2.07
N ASN A 203 27.04 -12.68 2.18
CA ASN A 203 28.37 -12.21 1.80
C ASN A 203 28.47 -11.91 0.30
N VAL A 204 27.94 -12.80 -0.56
CA VAL A 204 27.90 -12.57 -2.01
C VAL A 204 27.08 -11.32 -2.33
N LEU A 205 25.90 -11.18 -1.73
CA LEU A 205 25.05 -9.99 -1.92
C LEU A 205 25.76 -8.72 -1.48
N ASN A 206 26.42 -8.72 -0.31
CA ASN A 206 27.17 -7.57 0.19
C ASN A 206 28.32 -7.17 -0.75
N ILE A 207 29.03 -8.15 -1.33
CA ILE A 207 30.06 -7.89 -2.34
C ILE A 207 29.44 -7.21 -3.56
N VAL A 208 28.34 -7.73 -4.11
CA VAL A 208 27.69 -7.13 -5.29
C VAL A 208 27.15 -5.73 -4.97
N VAL A 209 26.41 -5.59 -3.87
CA VAL A 209 25.69 -4.38 -3.48
C VAL A 209 26.61 -3.23 -3.07
N SER A 210 27.77 -3.53 -2.49
CA SER A 210 28.75 -2.52 -2.04
C SER A 210 29.43 -1.75 -3.18
N SER A 211 29.25 -2.16 -4.44
CA SER A 211 29.82 -1.48 -5.60
C SER A 211 28.77 -1.21 -6.67
N PHE A 212 28.56 0.07 -7.00
CA PHE A 212 27.73 0.48 -8.12
C PHE A 212 28.14 -0.22 -9.43
N LYS A 213 29.45 -0.31 -9.70
CA LYS A 213 29.99 -1.01 -10.87
C LYS A 213 29.57 -2.49 -10.92
N ARG A 214 29.65 -3.23 -9.81
CA ARG A 214 29.25 -4.65 -9.78
C ARG A 214 27.74 -4.82 -9.90
N ARG A 215 26.95 -3.90 -9.32
CA ARG A 215 25.49 -3.87 -9.51
C ARG A 215 25.09 -3.64 -10.96
N ASP A 216 25.74 -2.70 -11.64
CA ASP A 216 25.43 -2.39 -13.04
C ASP A 216 25.85 -3.54 -13.97
N MET A 217 27.03 -4.13 -13.76
CA MET A 217 27.45 -5.34 -14.50
C MET A 217 26.42 -6.48 -14.37
N LEU A 218 25.88 -6.71 -13.17
CA LEU A 218 24.85 -7.74 -12.96
C LEU A 218 23.54 -7.41 -13.70
N ARG A 219 23.13 -6.13 -13.71
CA ARG A 219 21.93 -5.69 -14.43
C ARG A 219 22.10 -5.82 -15.94
N GLU A 220 23.28 -5.48 -16.47
CA GLU A 220 23.61 -5.63 -17.89
C GLU A 220 23.57 -7.09 -18.33
N ASP A 221 24.09 -8.01 -17.52
CA ASP A 221 24.01 -9.45 -17.83
C ASP A 221 22.58 -10.00 -17.71
N GLN A 222 21.75 -9.47 -16.81
CA GLN A 222 20.33 -9.85 -16.68
C GLN A 222 19.43 -9.28 -17.80
N ALA A 223 19.90 -8.26 -18.52
CA ALA A 223 19.18 -7.63 -19.62
C ALA A 223 19.48 -8.28 -21.00
N LYS A 224 20.43 -9.23 -21.05
CA LYS A 224 20.70 -10.08 -22.22
C LYS A 224 19.75 -11.27 -22.25
#